data_AF-X1AZ30-F1
#
_entry.id   AF-X1AZ30-F1
#
_cell.length_a   1.000
_cell.length_b   1.000
_cell.length_c   1.000
_cell.angle_alpha   90.00
_cell.angle_beta   90.00
_cell.angle_gamma   90.00
#
_symmetry.space_group_name_H-M   'P 1'
#
loop_
_entity.id
_entity.type
_entity.pdbx_description
1 polymer ?
#
loop_
_entity_poly.entity_id
_entity_poly.type
_entity_poly.pdbx_seq_one_letter_code
_entity_poly.pdbx_strand_id
1 'polypeptide(L)'
;SKKLEVSEMTIRRDLRKLSVDNIVTLIPGGAVLKRNSPIDADEEKYLIQTAESVMLEEKIKISRKAASLVDPNDVIIIDTGSTTENLPKFIPENSLPEKLISNSYSHIH
;
A
#
# COMPACT_ATOMS: atom_id res chain seq x y z
N SER A 1 8.09 -26.06 -21.20
CA SER A 1 8.93 -26.76 -22.20
C SER A 1 9.05 -25.93 -23.48
N LYS A 2 7.97 -25.71 -24.26
CA LYS A 2 8.01 -25.01 -25.56
C LYS A 2 8.75 -23.65 -25.61
N LYS A 3 8.70 -22.83 -24.56
CA LYS A 3 9.42 -21.53 -24.51
C LYS A 3 10.89 -21.62 -24.13
N LEU A 4 11.32 -22.73 -23.52
CA LEU A 4 12.68 -22.93 -23.02
C LEU A 4 13.40 -24.07 -23.76
N GLU A 5 12.76 -24.67 -24.78
CA GLU A 5 13.26 -25.80 -25.58
C GLU A 5 13.77 -27.01 -24.79
N VAL A 6 13.35 -27.18 -23.53
CA VAL A 6 13.77 -28.28 -22.63
C VAL A 6 12.62 -29.18 -22.21
N SER A 7 12.92 -30.41 -21.79
CA SER A 7 11.91 -31.37 -21.32
C SER A 7 11.22 -30.91 -20.03
N GLU A 8 9.98 -31.36 -19.80
CA GLU A 8 9.27 -31.07 -18.53
C GLU A 8 10.00 -31.67 -17.31
N MET A 9 10.62 -32.84 -17.49
CA MET A 9 11.44 -33.47 -16.46
C MET A 9 12.63 -32.58 -16.06
N THR A 10 13.30 -31.96 -17.05
CA THR A 10 14.40 -31.01 -16.82
C THR A 10 13.92 -29.80 -16.05
N ILE A 11 12.80 -29.18 -16.46
CA ILE A 11 12.21 -28.03 -15.76
C ILE A 11 11.87 -28.39 -14.30
N ARG A 12 11.25 -29.55 -14.08
CA ARG A 12 10.85 -30.00 -12.74
C ARG A 12 12.06 -30.27 -11.83
N ARG A 13 13.11 -30.89 -12.38
CA ARG A 13 14.36 -31.13 -11.65
C ARG A 13 15.05 -29.82 -11.27
N ASP A 14 15.14 -28.89 -12.21
CA ASP A 14 15.85 -27.64 -11.99
C ASP A 14 15.07 -26.72 -11.04
N LEU A 15 13.73 -26.68 -11.12
CA LEU A 15 12.87 -25.99 -10.14
C LEU A 15 12.98 -26.59 -8.73
N ARG A 16 13.11 -27.91 -8.61
CA ARG A 16 13.39 -28.56 -7.31
C ARG A 16 14.74 -28.14 -6.76
N LYS A 17 15.77 -28.08 -7.61
CA LYS A 17 17.10 -27.61 -7.21
C LYS A 17 17.07 -26.17 -6.72
N LEU A 18 16.44 -25.27 -7.48
CA LEU A 18 16.25 -23.87 -7.06
C LEU A 18 15.44 -23.74 -5.76
N SER A 19 14.51 -24.66 -5.50
CA SER A 19 13.75 -24.69 -4.24
C SER A 19 14.60 -25.14 -3.06
N VAL A 20 15.48 -26.13 -3.26
CA VAL A 20 16.46 -26.57 -2.27
C VAL A 20 17.47 -25.47 -1.97
N ASP A 21 17.91 -24.75 -3.02
CA ASP A 21 18.84 -23.62 -2.91
C ASP A 21 18.17 -22.35 -2.34
N ASN A 22 16.91 -22.44 -1.89
CA ASN A 22 16.11 -21.36 -1.31
C ASN A 22 15.92 -20.14 -2.23
N ILE A 23 16.01 -20.34 -3.55
CA ILE A 23 15.82 -19.31 -4.59
C ILE A 23 14.36 -19.25 -5.04
N VAL A 24 13.59 -20.34 -4.96
CA VAL A 24 12.16 -20.38 -5.32
C VAL A 24 11.31 -21.15 -4.30
N THR A 25 10.02 -20.87 -4.27
CA THR A 25 8.99 -21.68 -3.59
C THR A 25 8.13 -22.36 -4.66
N LEU A 26 7.96 -23.68 -4.55
CA LEU A 26 7.04 -24.42 -5.43
C LEU A 26 5.59 -24.23 -4.97
N ILE A 27 4.68 -23.96 -5.91
CA ILE A 27 3.24 -23.82 -5.67
C ILE A 27 2.46 -24.78 -6.59
N PRO A 28 1.19 -25.10 -6.30
CA PRO A 28 0.37 -25.88 -7.22
C PRO A 28 0.34 -25.23 -8.62
N GLY A 29 0.89 -25.92 -9.61
CA GLY A 29 0.93 -25.45 -11.00
C GLY A 29 2.11 -24.52 -11.37
N GLY A 30 3.06 -24.24 -10.46
CA GLY A 30 4.17 -23.34 -10.78
C GLY A 30 5.25 -23.20 -9.70
N ALA A 31 6.03 -22.14 -9.81
CA ALA A 31 7.05 -21.75 -8.84
C ALA A 31 7.14 -20.22 -8.75
N VAL A 32 7.42 -19.71 -7.55
CA VAL A 32 7.55 -18.27 -7.26
C VAL A 32 8.97 -18.00 -6.76
N LEU A 33 9.63 -16.95 -7.26
CA LEU A 33 10.96 -16.58 -6.81
C LEU A 33 10.94 -16.11 -5.36
N LYS A 34 11.79 -16.69 -4.51
CA LYS A 34 12.08 -16.18 -3.17
C LYS A 34 13.01 -14.99 -3.32
N ARG A 35 12.45 -13.79 -3.20
CA ARG A 35 13.23 -12.56 -3.26
C ARG A 35 13.92 -12.35 -1.91
N ASN A 36 15.22 -12.67 -1.84
CA ASN A 36 16.05 -12.39 -0.66
C ASN A 36 16.75 -11.02 -0.81
N SER A 37 16.04 -10.01 -1.31
CA SER A 37 16.54 -8.64 -1.23
C SER A 37 16.07 -8.04 0.09
N PRO A 38 16.91 -7.28 0.82
CA PRO A 38 16.43 -6.45 1.94
C PRO A 38 15.28 -5.52 1.55
N ILE A 39 15.12 -5.28 0.24
CA ILE A 39 14.11 -4.41 -0.37
C ILE A 39 12.73 -5.11 -0.47
N ASP A 40 12.68 -6.44 -0.49
CA ASP A 40 11.41 -7.18 -0.66
C ASP A 40 10.77 -7.62 0.66
N ALA A 41 11.45 -7.48 1.80
CA ALA A 41 10.85 -7.62 3.12
C ALA A 41 9.89 -6.46 3.47
N ASP A 42 9.93 -5.37 2.69
CA ASP A 42 9.05 -4.21 2.87
C ASP A 42 7.68 -4.39 2.19
N GLU A 43 7.53 -5.32 1.22
CA GLU A 43 6.23 -5.58 0.58
C GLU A 43 5.24 -6.32 1.51
N GLU A 44 5.74 -7.20 2.40
CA GLU A 44 4.91 -7.92 3.39
C GLU A 44 4.51 -7.01 4.57
N LYS A 45 5.09 -5.81 4.63
CA LYS A 45 4.91 -4.84 5.71
C LYS A 45 4.58 -3.46 5.16
N TYR A 46 3.57 -3.39 4.30
CA TYR A 46 2.69 -2.20 4.23
C TYR A 46 1.92 -2.05 5.55
N LEU A 47 2.63 -2.06 6.68
CA LEU A 47 2.11 -1.63 7.95
C LEU A 47 1.63 -0.20 7.74
N ILE A 48 0.37 0.03 8.09
CA ILE A 48 -0.24 1.35 8.05
C ILE A 48 0.69 2.39 8.71
N GLN A 49 1.40 2.03 9.79
CA GLN A 49 2.43 2.86 10.45
C GLN A 49 3.65 3.20 9.57
N THR A 50 4.14 2.25 8.76
CA THR A 50 5.22 2.53 7.79
C THR A 50 4.68 3.42 6.69
N ALA A 51 3.47 3.14 6.19
CA ALA A 51 2.84 3.99 5.19
C ALA A 51 2.61 5.42 5.72
N GLU A 52 2.14 5.60 6.96
CA GLU A 52 1.97 6.90 7.62
C GLU A 52 3.27 7.72 7.69
N SER A 53 4.41 7.07 7.96
CA SER A 53 5.70 7.73 8.11
C SER A 53 6.44 7.97 6.78
N VAL A 54 6.18 7.16 5.75
CA VAL A 54 6.75 7.34 4.41
C VAL A 54 6.10 8.54 3.71
N MET A 55 6.95 9.43 3.16
CA MET A 55 6.55 10.66 2.46
C MET A 55 5.63 11.57 3.31
N LEU A 56 5.86 11.59 4.62
CA LEU A 56 5.03 12.35 5.56
C LEU A 56 4.99 13.84 5.21
N GLU A 57 6.11 14.43 4.81
CA GLU A 57 6.15 15.85 4.42
C GLU A 57 5.27 16.14 3.20
N GLU A 58 5.32 15.29 2.18
CA GLU A 58 4.48 15.39 0.98
C GLU A 58 3.01 15.21 1.35
N LYS A 59 2.67 14.24 2.19
CA LYS A 59 1.31 14.01 2.67
C LYS A 59 0.76 15.20 3.47
N ILE A 60 1.62 15.82 4.29
CA ILE A 60 1.29 17.06 5.00
C ILE A 60 1.06 18.21 4.01
N LYS A 61 1.91 18.38 2.98
CA LYS A 61 1.72 19.41 1.94
C LYS A 61 0.41 19.22 1.19
N ILE A 62 0.10 17.98 0.80
CA ILE A 62 -1.19 17.62 0.17
C ILE A 62 -2.35 17.94 1.10
N SER A 63 -2.26 17.52 2.37
CA SER A 63 -3.32 17.76 3.36
C SER A 63 -3.58 19.24 3.59
N ARG A 64 -2.54 20.08 3.73
CA ARG A 64 -2.71 21.53 3.85
C ARG A 64 -3.36 22.14 2.61
N LYS A 65 -2.93 21.72 1.42
CA LYS A 65 -3.50 22.23 0.18
C LYS A 65 -4.97 21.82 0.05
N ALA A 66 -5.31 20.57 0.34
CA ALA A 66 -6.68 20.10 0.34
C ALA A 66 -7.53 20.82 1.41
N ALA A 67 -7.02 21.04 2.62
CA ALA A 67 -7.73 21.80 3.66
C ALA A 67 -8.04 23.24 3.25
N SER A 68 -7.16 23.88 2.46
CA SER A 68 -7.41 25.22 1.90
C SER A 68 -8.53 25.29 0.85
N LEU A 69 -9.03 24.14 0.41
CA LEU A 69 -10.12 24.03 -0.58
C LEU A 69 -11.46 23.68 0.07
N VAL A 70 -11.50 23.53 1.40
CA VAL A 70 -12.70 23.17 2.14
C VAL A 70 -13.47 24.43 2.51
N ASP A 71 -14.76 24.44 2.18
CA ASP A 71 -15.69 25.49 2.58
C ASP A 71 -16.69 24.98 3.65
N PRO A 72 -17.25 25.87 4.48
CA PRO A 72 -18.13 25.49 5.58
C PRO A 72 -19.38 24.66 5.22
N ASN A 73 -19.82 24.71 3.96
CA ASN A 73 -21.03 24.01 3.50
C ASN A 73 -20.70 22.74 2.69
N ASP A 74 -19.45 22.31 2.69
CA ASP A 74 -19.05 21.11 1.98
C ASP A 74 -19.46 19.83 2.72
N VAL A 75 -19.81 18.81 1.95
CA VAL A 75 -19.88 17.43 2.43
C VAL A 75 -18.65 16.69 1.93
N ILE A 76 -17.77 16.34 2.85
CA ILE A 76 -16.48 15.72 2.54
C ILE A 76 -16.52 14.24 2.89
N ILE A 77 -16.09 13.42 1.94
CA ILE A 77 -15.88 11.98 2.14
C ILE A 77 -14.37 11.71 2.07
N ILE A 78 -13.82 11.15 3.14
CA ILE A 78 -12.41 10.76 3.23
C ILE A 78 -12.32 9.23 3.18
N ASP A 79 -11.75 8.72 2.11
CA ASP A 79 -11.43 7.29 1.97
C ASP A 79 -10.24 6.88 2.86
N THR A 80 -10.14 5.58 3.15
CA THR A 80 -9.06 5.00 3.97
C THR A 80 -7.73 5.06 3.22
N GLY A 81 -6.81 5.92 3.67
CA GLY A 81 -5.45 5.98 3.15
C GLY A 81 -4.53 6.91 3.95
N SER A 82 -3.27 6.51 4.13
CA SER A 82 -2.28 7.27 4.92
C SER A 82 -2.02 8.68 4.39
N THR A 83 -2.36 8.95 3.12
CA THR A 83 -2.24 10.28 2.49
C THR A 83 -3.33 11.25 2.95
N THR A 84 -4.56 10.78 3.13
CA THR A 84 -5.75 11.60 3.44
C THR A 84 -6.04 11.67 4.93
N GLU A 85 -5.49 10.75 5.73
CA GLU A 85 -5.71 10.63 7.17
C GLU A 85 -5.32 11.87 7.99
N ASN A 86 -4.38 12.67 7.50
CA ASN A 86 -3.97 13.90 8.19
C ASN A 86 -4.80 15.13 7.81
N LEU A 87 -5.67 15.05 6.80
CA LEU A 87 -6.47 16.18 6.31
C LEU A 87 -7.29 16.87 7.42
N PRO A 88 -8.04 16.15 8.28
CA PRO A 88 -8.88 16.79 9.29
C PRO A 88 -8.09 17.67 10.27
N LYS A 89 -6.81 17.35 10.52
CA LYS A 89 -5.94 18.11 11.42
C LYS A 89 -5.56 19.50 10.89
N PHE A 90 -5.77 19.75 9.60
CA PHE A 90 -5.38 21.00 8.94
C PHE A 90 -6.57 21.84 8.49
N ILE A 91 -7.81 21.36 8.64
CA ILE A 91 -9.00 22.16 8.40
C ILE A 91 -9.14 23.17 9.55
N PRO A 92 -9.09 24.48 9.28
CA PRO A 92 -9.23 25.49 10.33
C PRO A 92 -10.67 25.53 10.83
N GLU A 93 -10.88 25.84 12.11
CA GLU A 93 -12.20 25.79 12.77
C GLU A 93 -13.27 26.64 12.09
N ASN A 94 -12.88 27.74 11.45
CA ASN A 94 -13.77 28.63 10.70
C ASN A 94 -14.17 28.11 9.31
N SER A 95 -13.58 27.00 8.87
CA SER A 95 -13.84 26.33 7.59
C SER A 95 -14.21 24.86 7.79
N LEU A 96 -14.77 24.51 8.95
CA LEU A 96 -15.24 23.14 9.17
C LEU A 96 -16.38 22.81 8.19
N PRO A 97 -16.29 21.70 7.44
CA PRO A 97 -17.33 21.29 6.50
C PRO A 97 -18.63 20.96 7.24
N GLU A 98 -19.77 21.08 6.55
CA GLU A 98 -21.10 20.75 7.09
C GLU A 98 -21.15 19.28 7.52
N LYS A 99 -20.47 18.39 6.79
CA LYS A 99 -20.41 16.98 7.14
C LYS A 99 -19.12 16.33 6.69
N LEU A 100 -18.51 15.55 7.59
CA LEU A 100 -17.31 14.76 7.32
C LEU A 100 -17.59 13.28 7.54
N ILE A 101 -17.43 12.46 6.49
CA ILE A 101 -17.60 11.01 6.55
C ILE A 101 -16.25 10.37 6.24
N SER A 102 -15.71 9.58 7.18
CA SER A 102 -14.47 8.84 6.95
C SER A 102 -14.64 7.36 7.27
N ASN A 103 -14.07 6.52 6.42
CA ASN A 103 -14.03 5.08 6.63
C ASN A 103 -12.96 4.67 7.69
N SER A 104 -12.17 5.64 8.17
CA SER A 104 -11.21 5.53 9.28
C SER A 104 -11.70 6.22 10.57
N TYR A 105 -12.66 7.13 10.46
CA TYR A 105 -13.26 7.88 11.57
C TYR A 105 -14.78 7.97 11.40
N SER A 106 -15.52 7.19 12.17
CA SER A 106 -16.93 7.43 12.41
C SER A 106 -17.07 8.36 13.62
N HIS A 107 -17.29 9.65 13.37
CA HIS A 107 -18.00 10.67 14.20
C HIS A 107 -17.35 12.04 14.02
N ILE A 108 -18.02 12.96 13.30
CA ILE A 108 -18.14 14.38 13.67
C ILE A 108 -19.55 14.81 13.23
N HIS A 109 -20.23 15.59 14.09
CA HIS A 109 -21.66 15.90 14.10
C HIS A 109 -22.29 16.26 12.75
#